data_AF-A0A4Z0BB50-F1
#
_entry.id   AF-A0A4Z0BB50-F1
#
_cell.length_a   1.000
_cell.length_b   1.000
_cell.length_c   1.000
_cell.angle_alpha   90.00
_cell.angle_beta   90.00
_cell.angle_gamma   90.00
#
_symmetry.space_group_name_H-M   'P 1'
#
loop_
_entity.id
_entity.type
_entity.pdbx_description
1 polymer ?
#
loop_
_entity_poly.entity_id
_entity_poly.type
_entity_poly.pdbx_seq_one_letter_code
_entity_poly.pdbx_strand_id
1 'polypeptide(L)'
;MELDDRFVRWQGQAITQLSFTVNLFAGFSVGALAYVLSYLREPTFTPQGCYAILYIASLVLLLVSVVLAVGMVISRVIDFRATAQVVRSRQESATPQAIAELSNTANLLGKATWRFFWGMLGTFGLGIATFTASLVSVYASRILQGAAL
;
A
#
# COMPACT_ATOMS: atom_id res chain seq x y z
N MET A 1 -9.82 33.64 7.26
CA MET A 1 -9.28 33.92 5.91
C MET A 1 -7.84 33.48 5.77
N GLU A 2 -6.84 34.15 6.37
CA GLU A 2 -5.42 33.77 6.17
C GLU A 2 -5.05 32.37 6.72
N LEU A 3 -5.69 31.96 7.83
CA LEU A 3 -5.53 30.61 8.40
C LEU A 3 -6.18 29.53 7.52
N ASP A 4 -7.29 29.85 6.86
CA ASP A 4 -8.01 28.92 5.97
C ASP A 4 -7.18 28.63 4.72
N ASP A 5 -6.59 29.68 4.11
CA ASP A 5 -5.72 29.53 2.93
C ASP A 5 -4.46 28.72 3.25
N ARG A 6 -3.87 28.95 4.43
CA ARG A 6 -2.72 28.18 4.89
C ARG A 6 -3.09 26.71 5.10
N PHE A 7 -4.23 26.43 5.74
CA PHE A 7 -4.72 25.08 5.96
C PHE A 7 -4.99 24.34 4.64
N VAL A 8 -5.72 24.98 3.71
CA VAL A 8 -6.02 24.41 2.38
C VAL A 8 -4.73 24.09 1.61
N ARG A 9 -3.72 24.96 1.67
CA ARG A 9 -2.43 24.73 1.01
C ARG A 9 -1.69 23.52 1.57
N TRP A 10 -1.57 23.40 2.89
CA TRP A 10 -0.90 22.26 3.53
C TRP A 10 -1.68 20.96 3.36
N GLN A 11 -3.01 21.02 3.38
CA GLN A 11 -3.86 19.87 3.09
C GLN A 11 -3.64 19.38 1.65
N GLY A 12 -3.60 20.29 0.67
CA GLY A 12 -3.28 19.97 -0.71
C GLY A 12 -1.92 19.28 -0.85
N GLN A 13 -0.88 19.83 -0.22
CA GLN A 13 0.46 19.22 -0.22
C GLN A 13 0.47 17.83 0.42
N ALA A 14 -0.18 17.66 1.58
CA ALA A 14 -0.27 16.36 2.26
C ALA A 14 -0.95 15.31 1.38
N ILE A 15 -2.02 15.70 0.68
CA ILE A 15 -2.74 14.85 -0.27
C ILE A 15 -1.83 14.44 -1.43
N THR A 16 -1.09 15.38 -2.02
CA THR A 16 -0.15 15.09 -3.11
C THR A 16 0.95 14.13 -2.66
N GLN A 17 1.53 14.36 -1.48
CA GLN A 17 2.58 13.48 -0.92
C GLN A 17 2.05 12.08 -0.62
N LEU A 18 0.82 11.98 -0.10
CA LEU A 18 0.16 10.69 0.06
C LEU A 18 0.03 9.99 -1.28
N SER A 19 -0.60 10.62 -2.28
CA SER A 19 -0.76 10.01 -3.62
C SER A 19 0.58 9.59 -4.26
N PHE A 20 1.62 10.41 -4.12
CA PHE A 20 2.96 10.05 -4.60
C PHE A 20 3.50 8.81 -3.89
N THR A 21 3.45 8.79 -2.56
CA THR A 21 3.93 7.66 -1.73
C THR A 21 3.19 6.38 -2.09
N VAL A 22 1.88 6.46 -2.28
CA VAL A 22 1.02 5.34 -2.64
C VAL A 22 1.43 4.74 -3.98
N ASN A 23 1.61 5.57 -5.00
CA ASN A 23 2.02 5.11 -6.32
C ASN A 23 3.43 4.50 -6.28
N LEU A 24 4.34 5.09 -5.51
CA LEU A 24 5.69 4.56 -5.32
C LEU A 24 5.67 3.16 -4.70
N PHE A 25 4.97 2.98 -3.58
CA PHE A 25 4.88 1.68 -2.90
C PHE A 25 4.06 0.65 -3.67
N ALA A 26 3.06 1.08 -4.44
CA ALA A 26 2.35 0.19 -5.37
C ALA A 26 3.31 -0.34 -6.44
N GLY A 27 4.10 0.53 -7.05
CA GLY A 27 5.13 0.16 -8.02
C GLY A 27 6.17 -0.78 -7.42
N PHE A 28 6.68 -0.48 -6.22
CA PHE A 28 7.59 -1.37 -5.50
C PHE A 28 6.97 -2.71 -5.16
N SER A 29 5.69 -2.75 -4.76
CA SER A 29 5.00 -4.01 -4.45
C SER A 29 4.86 -4.90 -5.69
N VAL A 30 4.48 -4.33 -6.84
CA VAL A 30 4.38 -5.07 -8.11
C VAL A 30 5.75 -5.52 -8.59
N GLY A 31 6.76 -4.65 -8.53
CA GLY A 31 8.14 -4.96 -8.92
C GLY A 31 8.75 -6.05 -8.03
N ALA A 32 8.57 -5.95 -6.71
CA ALA A 32 9.00 -6.97 -5.77
C ALA A 32 8.30 -8.30 -6.03
N LEU A 33 6.96 -8.30 -6.23
CA LEU A 33 6.23 -9.52 -6.53
C LEU A 33 6.73 -10.18 -7.83
N ALA A 34 6.96 -9.41 -8.88
CA ALA A 34 7.53 -9.91 -10.13
C ALA A 34 8.95 -10.48 -9.93
N TYR A 35 9.77 -9.80 -9.12
CA TYR A 35 11.11 -10.26 -8.77
C TYR A 35 11.08 -11.57 -7.98
N VAL A 36 10.26 -11.68 -6.94
CA VAL A 36 10.08 -12.93 -6.19
C VAL A 36 9.58 -14.03 -7.15
N LEU A 37 8.59 -13.74 -7.99
CA LEU A 37 8.08 -14.71 -8.97
C LEU A 37 9.14 -15.21 -9.96
N SER A 38 10.13 -14.38 -10.31
CA SER A 38 11.22 -14.78 -11.21
C SER A 38 12.05 -15.93 -10.65
N TYR A 39 12.20 -16.02 -9.32
CA TYR A 39 12.93 -17.09 -8.64
C TYR A 39 12.22 -18.45 -8.71
N LEU A 40 10.92 -18.52 -9.01
CA LEU A 40 10.26 -19.81 -9.24
C LEU A 40 10.81 -20.55 -10.47
N ARG A 41 11.44 -19.83 -11.40
CA ARG A 41 12.04 -20.41 -12.61
C ARG A 41 13.51 -20.79 -12.42
N GLU A 42 14.12 -20.36 -11.33
CA GLU A 42 15.54 -20.53 -11.08
C GLU A 42 15.75 -21.90 -10.40
N PRO A 43 16.34 -22.90 -11.10
CA PRO A 43 16.51 -24.25 -10.53
C PRO A 43 17.46 -24.26 -9.34
N THR A 44 18.29 -23.22 -9.20
CA THR A 44 19.19 -23.07 -8.07
C THR A 44 18.49 -22.58 -6.80
N PHE A 45 17.28 -22.04 -6.91
CA PHE A 45 16.55 -21.51 -5.79
C PHE A 45 15.58 -22.54 -5.19
N THR A 46 16.08 -23.32 -4.24
CA THR A 46 15.31 -24.36 -3.54
C THR A 46 15.28 -24.10 -2.04
N PRO A 47 14.41 -23.18 -1.55
CA PRO A 47 14.24 -22.97 -0.12
C PRO A 47 13.67 -24.24 0.52
N GLN A 48 14.25 -24.66 1.65
CA GLN A 48 13.87 -25.89 2.37
C GLN A 48 13.32 -25.57 3.76
N GLY A 49 12.45 -26.44 4.26
CA GLY A 49 11.88 -26.35 5.60
C GLY A 49 11.11 -25.04 5.85
N CYS A 50 11.42 -24.35 6.96
CA CYS A 50 10.73 -23.11 7.34
C CYS A 50 10.93 -21.97 6.33
N TYR A 51 12.04 -21.94 5.61
CA TYR A 51 12.33 -20.88 4.62
C TYR A 51 11.48 -20.99 3.36
N ALA A 52 10.96 -22.18 3.04
CA ALA A 52 9.98 -22.38 1.98
C ALA A 52 8.63 -21.75 2.35
N ILE A 53 8.22 -21.90 3.61
CA ILE A 53 7.00 -21.28 4.14
C ILE A 53 7.14 -19.76 4.13
N LEU A 54 8.30 -19.22 4.55
CA LEU A 54 8.58 -17.79 4.48
C LEU A 54 8.53 -17.25 3.05
N TYR A 55 9.02 -18.01 2.08
CA TYR A 55 8.94 -17.65 0.67
C TYR A 55 7.49 -17.58 0.17
N ILE A 56 6.68 -18.59 0.45
CA ILE A 56 5.25 -18.59 0.07
C ILE A 56 4.51 -17.45 0.78
N ALA A 57 4.78 -17.24 2.07
CA ALA A 57 4.23 -16.13 2.83
C ALA A 57 4.60 -14.78 2.21
N SER A 58 5.83 -14.62 1.71
CA SER A 58 6.25 -13.39 1.03
C SER A 58 5.42 -13.10 -0.23
N LEU A 59 5.14 -14.11 -1.05
CA LEU A 59 4.30 -13.99 -2.24
C LEU A 59 2.89 -13.54 -1.88
N VAL A 60 2.28 -14.18 -0.88
CA VAL A 60 0.93 -13.84 -0.43
C VAL A 60 0.89 -12.43 0.14
N LEU A 61 1.85 -12.06 0.98
CA LEU A 61 1.92 -10.73 1.59
C LEU A 61 2.12 -9.61 0.54
N LEU A 62 3.00 -9.83 -0.44
CA LEU A 62 3.21 -8.88 -1.53
C LEU A 62 1.98 -8.78 -2.43
N LEU A 63 1.28 -9.88 -2.72
CA LEU A 63 0.01 -9.86 -3.46
C LEU A 63 -1.06 -9.08 -2.70
N VAL A 64 -1.19 -9.31 -1.39
CA VAL A 64 -2.11 -8.55 -0.53
C VAL A 64 -1.74 -7.07 -0.53
N SER A 65 -0.44 -6.72 -0.47
CA SER A 65 0.01 -5.32 -0.60
C SER A 65 -0.49 -4.67 -1.90
N VAL A 66 -0.35 -5.35 -3.04
CA VAL A 66 -0.86 -4.85 -4.33
C VAL A 66 -2.37 -4.63 -4.30
N VAL A 67 -3.14 -5.58 -3.75
CA VAL A 67 -4.60 -5.44 -3.63
C VAL A 67 -4.99 -4.25 -2.74
N LEU A 68 -4.31 -4.08 -1.60
CA LEU A 68 -4.54 -2.94 -0.69
C LEU A 68 -4.17 -1.61 -1.37
N ALA A 69 -3.08 -1.57 -2.14
CA ALA A 69 -2.68 -0.40 -2.91
C ALA A 69 -3.77 0.02 -3.92
N VAL A 70 -4.31 -0.94 -4.68
CA VAL A 70 -5.42 -0.69 -5.61
C VAL A 70 -6.67 -0.21 -4.87
N GLY A 71 -7.04 -0.89 -3.78
CA GLY A 71 -8.20 -0.51 -2.96
C GLY A 71 -8.09 0.89 -2.38
N MET A 72 -6.87 1.32 -2.04
CA MET A 72 -6.60 2.65 -1.54
C MET A 72 -6.68 3.73 -2.63
N VAL A 73 -6.17 3.46 -3.84
CA VAL A 73 -6.33 4.37 -4.99
C VAL A 73 -7.81 4.58 -5.29
N ILE A 74 -8.61 3.50 -5.31
CA ILE A 74 -10.05 3.57 -5.51
C ILE A 74 -10.71 4.39 -4.39
N SER A 75 -10.41 4.07 -3.13
CA SER A 75 -10.96 4.80 -1.97
C SER A 75 -10.65 6.29 -2.03
N ARG A 76 -9.42 6.64 -2.45
CA ARG A 76 -8.97 8.02 -2.60
C ARG A 76 -9.74 8.76 -3.69
N VAL A 77 -9.97 8.13 -4.84
CA VAL A 77 -10.77 8.73 -5.94
C VAL A 77 -12.20 9.01 -5.49
N ILE A 78 -12.81 8.08 -4.74
CA ILE A 78 -14.17 8.28 -4.23
C ILE A 78 -14.20 9.39 -3.17
N ASP A 79 -13.18 9.46 -2.30
CA ASP A 79 -13.06 10.51 -1.28
C ASP A 79 -12.99 11.92 -1.89
N PHE A 80 -12.22 12.08 -2.98
CA PHE A 80 -12.18 13.33 -3.74
C PHE A 80 -13.54 13.70 -4.33
N ARG A 81 -14.25 12.72 -4.91
CA ARG A 81 -15.59 12.96 -5.47
C ARG A 81 -16.59 13.36 -4.39
N ALA A 82 -16.58 12.68 -3.24
CA ALA A 82 -17.44 13.00 -2.11
C ALA A 82 -17.15 14.40 -1.55
N THR A 83 -15.87 14.76 -1.40
CA THR A 83 -15.48 16.09 -0.92
C THR A 83 -15.90 17.19 -1.90
N ALA A 84 -15.72 16.98 -3.21
CA ALA A 84 -16.17 17.92 -4.24
C ALA A 84 -17.70 18.11 -4.22
N GLN A 85 -18.46 17.02 -4.00
CA GLN A 85 -19.91 17.08 -3.83
C GLN A 85 -20.32 17.86 -2.59
N VAL A 86 -19.67 17.66 -1.44
CA VAL A 86 -19.93 18.45 -0.22
C VAL A 86 -19.76 19.95 -0.46
N VAL A 87 -18.66 20.34 -1.12
CA VAL A 87 -18.37 21.76 -1.42
C VAL A 87 -19.45 22.34 -2.34
N ARG A 88 -19.84 21.60 -3.38
CA ARG A 88 -20.88 22.03 -4.31
C ARG A 88 -22.25 22.15 -3.63
N SER A 89 -22.64 21.18 -2.83
CA SER A 89 -23.91 21.22 -2.08
C SER A 89 -23.97 22.37 -1.08
N ARG A 90 -22.83 22.76 -0.48
CA ARG A 90 -22.75 23.96 0.36
C ARG A 90 -22.96 25.26 -0.43
N GLN A 91 -22.48 25.34 -1.67
CA GLN A 91 -22.70 26.50 -2.55
C GLN A 91 -24.15 26.59 -3.04
N GLU A 92 -24.79 25.44 -3.30
CA GLU A 92 -26.18 25.35 -3.76
C GLU A 92 -27.22 25.51 -2.62
N SER A 93 -26.80 25.89 -1.41
CA SER A 93 -27.67 26.04 -0.22
C SER A 93 -28.50 24.79 0.11
N ALA A 94 -27.91 23.60 -0.12
CA ALA A 94 -28.55 22.33 0.18
C ALA A 94 -28.90 22.21 1.68
N THR A 95 -29.90 21.37 1.98
CA THR A 95 -30.34 21.18 3.37
C THR A 95 -29.18 20.70 4.27
N PRO A 96 -29.12 21.16 5.54
CA PRO A 96 -28.08 20.75 6.48
C PRO A 96 -27.95 19.22 6.63
N GLN A 97 -29.07 18.50 6.47
CA GLN A 97 -29.13 17.04 6.53
C GLN A 97 -28.37 16.37 5.37
N ALA A 98 -28.54 16.85 4.13
CA ALA A 98 -27.83 16.32 2.97
C ALA A 98 -26.31 16.56 3.08
N ILE A 99 -25.91 17.72 3.60
CA ILE A 99 -24.50 18.06 3.85
C ILE A 99 -23.91 17.15 4.94
N ALA A 100 -24.67 16.84 6.00
CA ALA A 100 -24.23 15.96 7.08
C ALA A 100 -24.00 14.51 6.61
N GLU A 101 -24.89 13.98 5.76
CA GLU A 101 -24.76 12.63 5.21
C GLU A 101 -23.52 12.48 4.30
N LEU A 102 -23.33 13.44 3.39
CA LEU A 102 -22.15 13.50 2.53
C LEU A 102 -20.87 13.65 3.35
N SER A 103 -20.88 14.48 4.41
CA SER A 103 -19.74 14.65 5.29
C SER A 103 -19.41 13.37 6.09
N ASN A 104 -20.41 12.60 6.51
CA ASN A 104 -20.18 11.34 7.21
C ASN A 104 -19.54 10.30 6.29
N THR A 105 -20.03 10.21 5.05
CA THR A 105 -19.44 9.34 4.01
C THR A 105 -17.99 9.71 3.74
N ALA A 106 -17.67 11.00 3.57
CA ALA A 106 -16.30 11.46 3.39
C ALA A 106 -15.40 11.09 4.59
N ASN A 107 -15.90 11.25 5.82
CA ASN A 107 -15.14 10.87 7.02
C ASN A 107 -14.86 9.36 7.10
N LEU A 108 -15.81 8.51 6.70
CA LEU A 108 -15.63 7.06 6.64
C LEU A 108 -14.59 6.66 5.59
N LEU A 109 -14.62 7.29 4.42
CA LEU A 109 -13.65 7.06 3.35
C LEU A 109 -12.24 7.52 3.73
N GLY A 110 -12.11 8.64 4.43
CA GLY A 110 -10.84 9.09 4.99
C GLY A 110 -10.24 8.04 5.94
N LYS A 111 -11.03 7.50 6.86
CA LYS A 111 -10.59 6.42 7.76
C LYS A 111 -10.23 5.15 7.00
N ALA A 112 -11.01 4.76 6.00
CA ALA A 112 -10.73 3.59 5.18
C ALA A 112 -9.39 3.74 4.42
N THR A 113 -9.15 4.91 3.83
CA THR A 113 -7.90 5.23 3.11
C THR A 113 -6.68 5.03 4.00
N TRP A 114 -6.74 5.53 5.25
CA TRP A 114 -5.66 5.35 6.22
C TRP A 114 -5.46 3.89 6.62
N ARG A 115 -6.54 3.11 6.79
CA ARG A 115 -6.44 1.67 7.08
C ARG A 115 -5.79 0.91 5.93
N PHE A 116 -6.17 1.20 4.69
CA PHE A 116 -5.53 0.61 3.51
C PHE A 116 -4.06 1.01 3.38
N PHE A 117 -3.73 2.28 3.66
CA PHE A 117 -2.36 2.76 3.61
C PHE A 117 -1.44 2.02 4.59
N TRP A 118 -1.82 1.95 5.87
CA TRP A 118 -1.02 1.22 6.86
C TRP A 118 -1.02 -0.29 6.62
N GLY A 119 -2.13 -0.85 6.14
CA GLY A 119 -2.21 -2.25 5.73
C GLY A 119 -1.21 -2.57 4.61
N MET A 120 -1.20 -1.78 3.54
CA MET A 120 -0.29 -1.91 2.40
C MET A 120 1.17 -1.81 2.86
N LEU A 121 1.51 -0.80 3.67
CA LEU A 121 2.88 -0.60 4.14
C LEU A 121 3.34 -1.76 5.03
N GLY A 122 2.46 -2.24 5.91
CA GLY A 122 2.74 -3.38 6.80
C GLY A 122 2.94 -4.68 6.03
N THR A 123 2.05 -5.01 5.08
CA THR A 123 2.15 -6.24 4.29
C THR A 123 3.33 -6.19 3.31
N PHE A 124 3.61 -5.03 2.70
CA PHE A 124 4.81 -4.83 1.88
C PHE A 124 6.08 -5.07 2.69
N GLY A 125 6.24 -4.37 3.82
CA GLY A 125 7.43 -4.47 4.66
C GLY A 125 7.66 -5.90 5.16
N LEU A 126 6.60 -6.55 5.65
CA LEU A 126 6.68 -7.94 6.10
C LEU A 126 7.00 -8.90 4.94
N GLY A 127 6.39 -8.69 3.76
CA GLY A 127 6.65 -9.51 2.57
C GLY A 127 8.11 -9.43 2.11
N ILE A 128 8.69 -8.23 2.07
CA ILE A 128 10.11 -8.05 1.75
C ILE A 128 11.02 -8.72 2.81
N ALA A 129 10.69 -8.57 4.10
CA ALA A 129 11.49 -9.15 5.17
C ALA A 129 11.50 -10.69 5.11
N THR A 130 10.35 -11.33 4.91
CA THR A 130 10.26 -12.79 4.81
C THR A 130 10.91 -13.32 3.54
N PHE A 131 10.77 -12.62 2.40
CA PHE A 131 11.48 -12.95 1.17
C PHE A 131 13.00 -12.88 1.37
N THR A 132 13.50 -11.80 1.97
CA THR A 132 14.93 -11.59 2.22
C THR A 132 15.50 -12.68 3.13
N ALA A 133 14.78 -13.06 4.20
CA ALA A 133 15.19 -14.15 5.08
C ALA A 133 15.29 -15.49 4.33
N SER A 134 14.31 -15.79 3.46
CA SER A 134 14.35 -16.98 2.62
C SER A 134 15.53 -16.95 1.64
N LEU A 135 15.74 -15.80 0.98
CA LEU A 135 16.84 -15.60 0.03
C LEU A 135 18.20 -15.80 0.69
N VAL A 136 18.46 -15.12 1.81
CA VAL A 136 19.72 -15.24 2.55
C VAL A 136 19.97 -16.68 2.99
N SER A 137 18.95 -17.41 3.43
CA SER A 137 19.12 -18.82 3.83
C SER A 137 19.61 -19.72 2.71
N VAL A 138 19.06 -19.56 1.50
CA VAL A 138 19.42 -20.36 0.32
C VAL A 138 20.84 -20.02 -0.16
N TYR A 139 21.21 -18.74 -0.19
CA TYR A 139 22.55 -18.36 -0.64
C TYR A 139 23.62 -18.60 0.43
N ALA A 140 23.32 -18.39 1.71
CA ALA A 140 24.26 -18.66 2.79
C ALA A 140 24.58 -20.16 2.88
N SER A 141 23.57 -21.04 2.78
CA SER A 141 23.81 -22.48 2.77
C SER A 141 24.69 -22.93 1.60
N ARG A 142 24.51 -22.33 0.42
CA ARG A 142 25.36 -22.60 -0.75
C ARG A 142 26.80 -22.13 -0.58
N ILE A 143 27.01 -20.92 -0.05
CA ILE A 143 28.36 -20.39 0.20
C ILE A 143 29.08 -21.27 1.22
N LEU A 144 28.41 -21.69 2.28
CA LEU A 144 29.00 -22.57 3.30
C LEU A 144 29.35 -23.95 2.75
N GLN A 145 28.50 -24.53 1.89
CA GLN A 145 28.79 -25.80 1.22
C GLN A 145 29.94 -25.67 0.20
N GLY A 146 29.99 -24.57 -0.56
CA GLY A 146 31.06 -24.30 -1.51
C GLY A 146 32.41 -23.96 -0.86
N ALA A 147 32.41 -23.41 0.36
CA ALA A 147 33.62 -23.13 1.15
C ALA A 147 34.13 -24.37 1.93
N ALA A 148 33.35 -25.45 2.00
CA ALA A 148 33.71 -26.69 2.66
C ALA A 148 34.34 -27.74 1.71
N LEU A 149 34.51 -27.39 0.43
CA LEU A 149 35.22 -28.14 -0.61
C LEU A 149 36.56 -27.48 -0.90
#